data_AF-A0A3R9PEN7-F1
#
_entry.id   AF-A0A3R9PEN7-F1
#
_cell.length_a   1.000
_cell.length_b   1.000
_cell.length_c   1.000
_cell.angle_alpha   90.00
_cell.angle_beta   90.00
_cell.angle_gamma   90.00
#
_symmetry.space_group_name_H-M   'P 1'
#
loop_
_entity.id
_entity.type
_entity.pdbx_description
1 polymer ?
#
loop_
_entity_poly.entity_id
_entity_poly.type
_entity_poly.pdbx_seq_one_letter_code
_entity_poly.pdbx_strand_id
1 'polypeptide(L)'
;MKPKHKVYYFRLLASSLVGILNGLLRVDPTVGISAFIFTYFLVTPLSLRIWRDELKDVGLMEIYKEAVGASLLALIMIWSLTMSFTGQGVALAVVREKGSGIYPIETLDGRHLPPGNEEMMGYSVVLLNISDRIRGAELGACLNGTSSFKMGRYYLTVDDGISLRIELKLSDPGDREILRRIIGNFSIYRNGTMVFGGNRVRMGESINMPSNGSNLSLKFSGLNDIVLEIRSPIDVPEDSPLNSFIKLKRYDSQLCLFDSTKPKIGRRTISIQGYHIVILPGG
;
A
#
# COMPACT_ATOMS: atom_id res chain seq x y z
N MET A 1 -32.31 37.58 -4.73
CA MET A 1 -31.82 36.60 -3.73
C MET A 1 -31.73 37.33 -2.39
N LYS A 2 -32.27 36.80 -1.27
CA LYS A 2 -32.19 37.51 0.01
C LYS A 2 -30.72 37.68 0.43
N PRO A 3 -30.32 38.84 1.01
CA PRO A 3 -28.93 39.12 1.35
C PRO A 3 -28.31 38.08 2.30
N LYS A 4 -29.12 37.51 3.22
CA LYS A 4 -28.72 36.39 4.09
C LYS A 4 -28.26 35.14 3.30
N HIS A 5 -28.92 34.82 2.19
CA HIS A 5 -28.54 33.66 1.37
C HIS A 5 -27.20 33.87 0.66
N LYS A 6 -26.84 35.10 0.27
CA LYS A 6 -25.53 35.38 -0.34
C LYS A 6 -24.39 35.05 0.64
N VAL A 7 -24.52 35.46 1.90
CA VAL A 7 -23.55 35.15 2.97
C VAL A 7 -23.51 33.63 3.23
N TYR A 8 -24.67 32.97 3.29
CA TYR A 8 -24.78 31.53 3.46
C TYR A 8 -23.98 30.74 2.41
N TYR A 9 -24.21 31.00 1.12
CA TYR A 9 -23.50 30.31 0.04
C TYR A 9 -22.02 30.67 -0.02
N PHE A 10 -21.67 31.92 0.28
CA PHE A 10 -20.26 32.34 0.30
C PHE A 10 -19.48 31.62 1.41
N ARG A 11 -20.08 31.42 2.59
CA ARG A 11 -19.47 30.62 3.67
C ARG A 11 -19.34 29.15 3.33
N LEU A 12 -20.35 28.56 2.71
CA LEU A 12 -20.26 27.18 2.20
C LEU A 12 -19.13 27.03 1.20
N LEU A 13 -18.99 27.95 0.26
CA LEU A 13 -17.93 27.93 -0.75
C LEU A 13 -16.55 28.08 -0.12
N ALA A 14 -16.38 29.05 0.79
CA ALA A 14 -15.12 29.24 1.51
C ALA A 14 -14.74 28.00 2.35
N SER A 15 -15.70 27.43 3.08
CA SER A 15 -15.48 26.22 3.90
C SER A 15 -15.15 25.00 3.04
N SER A 16 -15.80 24.87 1.89
CA SER A 16 -15.50 23.84 0.89
C SER A 16 -14.07 23.97 0.37
N LEU A 17 -13.65 25.19 0.02
CA LEU A 17 -12.32 25.48 -0.48
C LEU A 17 -11.24 25.18 0.57
N VAL A 18 -11.48 25.55 1.82
CA VAL A 18 -10.61 25.18 2.95
C VAL A 18 -10.58 23.67 3.14
N GLY A 19 -11.71 22.97 3.01
CA GLY A 19 -11.77 21.51 3.09
C GLY A 19 -10.91 20.84 2.01
N ILE A 20 -10.97 21.34 0.77
CA ILE A 20 -10.13 20.88 -0.34
C ILE A 20 -8.65 21.13 -0.03
N LEU A 21 -8.29 22.36 0.38
CA LEU A 21 -6.90 22.70 0.71
C LEU A 21 -6.36 21.86 1.87
N ASN A 22 -7.13 21.70 2.95
CA ASN A 22 -6.76 20.88 4.10
C ASN A 22 -6.58 19.41 3.71
N GLY A 23 -7.43 18.89 2.80
CA GLY A 23 -7.32 17.54 2.29
C GLY A 23 -6.12 17.35 1.35
N LEU A 24 -5.85 18.32 0.46
CA LEU A 24 -4.69 18.29 -0.44
C LEU A 24 -3.36 18.40 0.32
N LEU A 25 -3.29 19.29 1.31
CA LEU A 25 -2.09 19.55 2.11
C LEU A 25 -1.92 18.59 3.31
N ARG A 26 -2.89 17.69 3.52
CA ARG A 26 -2.89 16.69 4.59
C ARG A 26 -2.71 17.30 5.99
N VAL A 27 -3.49 18.33 6.26
CA VAL A 27 -3.44 19.07 7.50
C VAL A 27 -3.98 18.21 8.65
N ASP A 28 -3.41 18.31 9.85
CA ASP A 28 -3.89 17.62 11.05
C ASP A 28 -5.28 18.14 11.50
N PRO A 29 -6.11 17.34 12.20
CA PRO A 29 -7.43 17.73 12.69
C PRO A 29 -7.45 19.09 13.41
N THR A 30 -6.49 19.29 14.32
CA THR A 30 -6.36 20.53 15.11
C THR A 30 -6.14 21.74 14.21
N VAL A 31 -5.20 21.64 13.26
CA VAL A 31 -4.85 22.74 12.36
C VAL A 31 -5.97 23.00 11.36
N GLY A 32 -6.65 21.96 10.88
CA GLY A 32 -7.76 22.13 9.93
C GLY A 32 -9.00 22.73 10.58
N ILE A 33 -9.30 22.41 11.84
CA ILE A 33 -10.35 23.10 12.62
C ILE A 33 -9.96 24.56 12.87
N SER A 34 -8.71 24.84 13.23
CA SER A 34 -8.23 26.23 13.39
C SER A 34 -8.34 27.02 12.08
N ALA A 35 -7.99 26.41 10.94
CA ALA A 35 -8.15 27.03 9.61
C ALA A 35 -9.62 27.33 9.31
N PHE A 36 -10.54 26.41 9.64
CA PHE A 36 -11.97 26.66 9.50
C PHE A 36 -12.44 27.85 10.35
N ILE A 37 -12.08 27.89 11.64
CA ILE A 37 -12.46 28.99 12.53
C ILE A 37 -11.95 30.32 11.95
N PHE A 38 -10.67 30.37 11.57
CA PHE A 38 -10.07 31.55 10.98
C PHE A 38 -10.80 32.00 9.71
N THR A 39 -11.04 31.10 8.76
CA THR A 39 -11.74 31.41 7.52
C THR A 39 -13.19 31.83 7.79
N TYR A 40 -13.88 31.19 8.74
CA TYR A 40 -15.25 31.53 9.11
C TYR A 40 -15.34 32.98 9.62
N PHE A 41 -14.44 33.38 10.50
CA PHE A 41 -14.34 34.75 10.99
C PHE A 41 -13.93 35.73 9.88
N LEU A 42 -13.05 35.33 8.96
CA LEU A 42 -12.57 36.17 7.85
C LEU A 42 -13.63 36.42 6.75
N VAL A 43 -14.52 35.45 6.51
CA VAL A 43 -15.58 35.57 5.51
C VAL A 43 -16.57 36.68 5.89
N THR A 44 -16.79 36.91 7.18
CA THR A 44 -17.73 37.93 7.68
C THR A 44 -17.35 39.36 7.28
N PRO A 45 -16.15 39.89 7.60
CA PRO A 45 -15.74 41.22 7.14
C PRO A 45 -15.60 41.29 5.61
N LEU A 46 -15.21 40.21 4.93
CA LEU A 46 -15.23 40.18 3.46
C LEU A 46 -16.64 40.37 2.90
N SER A 47 -17.63 39.65 3.45
CA SER A 47 -19.02 39.75 3.00
C SER A 47 -19.60 41.15 3.22
N LEU A 48 -19.28 41.78 4.36
CA LEU A 48 -19.67 43.16 4.67
C LEU A 48 -18.98 44.18 3.76
N ARG A 49 -17.77 43.89 3.29
CA ARG A 49 -17.06 44.74 2.34
C ARG A 49 -17.63 44.62 0.92
N ILE A 50 -17.96 43.41 0.49
CA ILE A 50 -18.43 43.12 -0.88
C ILE A 50 -19.90 43.52 -1.05
N TRP A 51 -20.75 43.25 -0.06
CA TRP A 51 -22.20 43.49 -0.11
C TRP A 51 -22.65 44.52 0.92
N ARG A 52 -21.82 45.54 1.16
CA ARG A 52 -22.04 46.57 2.20
C ARG A 52 -23.45 47.16 2.14
N ASP A 53 -23.92 47.51 0.95
CA ASP A 53 -25.20 48.19 0.78
C ASP A 53 -26.41 47.28 0.98
N GLU A 54 -26.25 45.96 0.77
CA GLU A 54 -27.33 44.98 0.92
C GLU A 54 -27.41 44.37 2.34
N LEU A 55 -26.32 44.48 3.12
CA LEU A 55 -26.19 43.90 4.46
C LEU A 55 -26.32 44.94 5.58
N LYS A 56 -26.44 46.24 5.26
CA LYS A 56 -26.61 47.33 6.23
C LYS A 56 -27.79 47.10 7.18
N ASP A 57 -28.88 46.53 6.67
CA ASP A 57 -30.11 46.32 7.43
C ASP A 57 -30.14 44.95 8.13
N VAL A 58 -29.11 44.12 7.94
CA VAL A 58 -28.99 42.81 8.57
C VAL A 58 -28.08 42.95 9.79
N GLY A 59 -28.61 42.63 10.98
CA GLY A 59 -27.86 42.73 12.22
C GLY A 59 -26.57 41.91 12.17
N LEU A 60 -25.45 42.49 12.63
CA LEU A 60 -24.12 41.86 12.57
C LEU A 60 -24.11 40.47 13.20
N MET A 61 -24.84 40.28 14.30
CA MET A 61 -24.96 39.00 14.99
C MET A 61 -25.76 37.95 14.20
N GLU A 62 -26.75 38.38 13.41
CA GLU A 62 -27.47 37.49 12.50
C GLU A 62 -26.55 37.01 11.38
N ILE A 63 -25.74 37.93 10.83
CA ILE A 63 -24.71 37.58 9.86
C ILE A 63 -23.72 36.59 10.48
N TYR A 64 -23.28 36.77 11.73
CA TYR A 64 -22.33 35.86 12.37
C TYR A 64 -22.87 34.44 12.62
N LYS A 65 -24.15 34.30 12.95
CA LYS A 65 -24.76 32.98 13.25
C LYS A 65 -25.15 32.19 11.99
N GLU A 66 -25.24 32.87 10.84
CA GLU A 66 -25.70 32.24 9.61
C GLU A 66 -24.78 31.07 9.18
N ALA A 67 -25.35 29.92 8.85
CA ALA A 67 -24.61 28.79 8.25
C ALA A 67 -23.48 28.13 9.10
N VAL A 68 -23.24 28.47 10.38
CA VAL A 68 -22.13 27.87 11.17
C VAL A 68 -22.10 26.34 11.04
N GLY A 69 -23.21 25.67 11.35
CA GLY A 69 -23.30 24.21 11.32
C GLY A 69 -23.18 23.63 9.91
N ALA A 70 -23.83 24.26 8.92
CA ALA A 70 -23.77 23.80 7.53
C ALA A 70 -22.38 23.96 6.93
N SER A 71 -21.68 25.05 7.23
CA SER A 71 -20.29 25.31 6.82
C SER A 71 -19.31 24.33 7.44
N LEU A 72 -19.47 24.00 8.73
CA LEU A 72 -18.66 22.97 9.39
C LEU A 72 -18.91 21.58 8.79
N LEU A 73 -20.18 21.22 8.54
CA LEU A 73 -20.52 19.95 7.91
C LEU A 73 -19.91 19.84 6.50
N ALA A 74 -20.02 20.90 5.70
CA ALA A 74 -19.45 20.95 4.36
C ALA A 74 -17.92 20.83 4.38
N LEU A 75 -17.25 21.51 5.32
CA LEU A 75 -15.82 21.35 5.54
C LEU A 75 -15.47 19.88 5.81
N ILE A 76 -16.10 19.26 6.80
CA ILE A 76 -15.78 17.87 7.21
C ILE A 76 -16.01 16.90 6.05
N MET A 77 -17.14 17.02 5.35
CA MET A 77 -17.47 16.17 4.20
C MET A 77 -16.42 16.29 3.09
N ILE A 78 -16.10 17.51 2.67
CA ILE A 78 -15.18 17.76 1.55
C ILE A 78 -13.75 17.46 1.95
N TRP A 79 -13.36 17.76 3.18
CA TRP A 79 -12.05 17.42 3.70
C TRP A 79 -11.84 15.91 3.76
N SER A 80 -12.82 15.16 4.29
CA SER A 80 -12.77 13.69 4.34
C SER A 80 -12.74 13.08 2.94
N LEU A 81 -13.56 13.60 2.03
CA LEU A 81 -13.59 13.18 0.63
C LEU A 81 -12.24 13.47 -0.07
N THR A 82 -11.70 14.66 0.13
CA THR A 82 -10.42 15.07 -0.48
C THR A 82 -9.27 14.25 0.10
N MET A 83 -9.25 14.01 1.41
CA MET A 83 -8.31 13.08 2.06
C MET A 83 -8.41 11.66 1.48
N SER A 84 -9.62 11.19 1.14
CA SER A 84 -9.80 9.88 0.49
C SER A 84 -9.21 9.84 -0.92
N PHE A 85 -9.18 10.97 -1.63
CA PHE A 85 -8.54 11.09 -2.94
C PHE A 85 -7.03 11.34 -2.87
N THR A 86 -6.55 12.02 -1.82
CA THR A 86 -5.14 12.45 -1.69
C THR A 86 -4.31 11.54 -0.80
N GLY A 87 -4.94 10.67 -0.01
CA GLY A 87 -4.32 9.77 0.95
C GLY A 87 -4.78 8.32 0.75
N GLN A 88 -3.85 7.50 0.29
CA GLN A 88 -3.51 6.17 0.85
C GLN A 88 -4.65 5.50 1.62
N GLY A 89 -5.24 4.45 1.03
CA GLY A 89 -6.45 3.77 1.48
C GLY A 89 -6.53 3.46 2.98
N VAL A 90 -7.77 3.19 3.42
CA VAL A 90 -8.16 2.84 4.79
C VAL A 90 -7.09 1.94 5.43
N ALA A 91 -6.58 2.32 6.61
CA ALA A 91 -5.62 1.52 7.35
C ALA A 91 -6.25 0.15 7.67
N LEU A 92 -5.78 -0.90 7.00
CA LEU A 92 -6.27 -2.26 7.18
C LEU A 92 -5.57 -2.97 8.35
N ALA A 93 -4.37 -2.51 8.71
CA ALA A 93 -3.55 -3.14 9.73
C ALA A 93 -2.68 -2.18 10.54
N VAL A 94 -2.32 -2.63 11.74
CA VAL A 94 -1.46 -1.93 12.69
C VAL A 94 -0.31 -2.83 13.14
N VAL A 95 0.80 -2.20 13.51
CA VAL A 95 1.96 -2.85 14.12
C VAL A 95 2.34 -2.06 15.37
N ARG A 96 2.44 -2.73 16.51
CA ARG A 96 2.85 -2.12 17.78
C ARG A 96 4.32 -2.41 18.04
N GLU A 97 5.17 -1.39 17.89
CA GLU A 97 6.63 -1.54 17.93
C GLU A 97 7.24 -1.14 19.28
N LYS A 98 8.31 -1.82 19.70
CA LYS A 98 9.13 -1.46 20.87
C LYS A 98 10.61 -1.21 20.49
N GLY A 99 10.87 -0.93 19.22
CA GLY A 99 12.19 -0.82 18.61
C GLY A 99 12.33 -1.66 17.34
N SER A 100 13.57 -1.90 16.91
CA SER A 100 13.85 -2.79 15.77
C SER A 100 13.50 -4.24 16.09
N GLY A 101 12.85 -4.93 15.16
CA GLY A 101 12.45 -6.33 15.37
C GLY A 101 11.41 -6.80 14.37
N ILE A 102 11.05 -8.08 14.49
CA ILE A 102 9.95 -8.68 13.74
C ILE A 102 8.69 -8.55 14.60
N TYR A 103 7.65 -7.97 14.03
CA TYR A 103 6.37 -7.76 14.70
C TYR A 103 5.22 -8.39 13.91
N PRO A 104 4.22 -8.96 14.58
CA PRO A 104 3.02 -9.42 13.91
C PRO A 104 2.23 -8.23 13.35
N ILE A 105 1.57 -8.48 12.22
CA ILE A 105 0.57 -7.57 11.66
C ILE A 105 -0.76 -7.86 12.38
N GLU A 106 -1.34 -6.82 12.96
CA GLU A 106 -2.62 -6.87 13.66
C GLU A 106 -3.69 -6.12 12.87
N THR A 107 -4.95 -6.55 12.97
CA THR A 107 -6.09 -5.72 12.56
C THR A 107 -6.27 -4.56 13.55
N LEU A 108 -7.08 -3.55 13.21
CA LEU A 108 -7.43 -2.46 14.12
C LEU A 108 -8.03 -2.96 15.45
N ASP A 109 -8.72 -4.10 15.41
CA ASP A 109 -9.33 -4.76 16.57
C ASP A 109 -8.33 -5.56 17.42
N GLY A 110 -7.04 -5.58 17.05
CA GLY A 110 -5.98 -6.27 17.79
C GLY A 110 -5.86 -7.78 17.49
N ARG A 111 -6.54 -8.28 16.45
CA ARG A 111 -6.41 -9.69 16.03
C ARG A 111 -5.14 -9.86 15.20
N HIS A 112 -4.29 -10.82 15.57
CA HIS A 112 -3.14 -11.22 14.75
C HIS A 112 -3.59 -11.88 13.44
N LEU A 113 -2.98 -11.48 12.33
CA LEU A 113 -3.25 -12.09 11.04
C LEU A 113 -2.39 -13.35 10.84
N PRO A 114 -3.00 -14.52 10.54
CA PRO A 114 -2.22 -15.71 10.22
C PRO A 114 -1.53 -15.57 8.84
N PRO A 115 -0.44 -16.31 8.60
CA PRO A 115 0.21 -16.35 7.29
C PRO A 115 -0.79 -16.82 6.22
N GLY A 116 -0.75 -16.18 5.04
CA GLY A 116 -1.67 -16.51 3.95
C GLY A 116 -3.06 -15.86 4.02
N ASN A 117 -3.34 -15.03 5.03
CA ASN A 117 -4.60 -14.29 5.10
C ASN A 117 -4.77 -13.31 3.93
N GLU A 118 -5.90 -13.36 3.24
CA GLU A 118 -6.21 -12.50 2.09
C GLU A 118 -6.28 -11.00 2.42
N GLU A 119 -6.66 -10.63 3.66
CA GLU A 119 -6.81 -9.24 4.14
C GLU A 119 -5.53 -8.42 3.98
N MET A 120 -4.36 -9.07 4.01
CA MET A 120 -3.04 -8.44 3.86
C MET A 120 -2.17 -9.18 2.84
N MET A 121 -2.77 -9.72 1.78
CA MET A 121 -2.06 -10.45 0.71
C MET A 121 -1.16 -11.58 1.24
N GLY A 122 -1.52 -12.18 2.38
CA GLY A 122 -0.77 -13.24 3.04
C GLY A 122 0.41 -12.80 3.90
N TYR A 123 0.70 -11.51 3.99
CA TYR A 123 1.67 -10.98 4.96
C TYR A 123 1.11 -11.09 6.38
N SER A 124 1.90 -11.66 7.30
CA SER A 124 1.56 -11.78 8.71
C SER A 124 2.55 -11.06 9.63
N VAL A 125 3.74 -10.70 9.15
CA VAL A 125 4.77 -10.02 9.94
C VAL A 125 5.42 -8.86 9.18
N VAL A 126 5.96 -7.93 9.94
CA VAL A 126 6.83 -6.85 9.47
C VAL A 126 8.15 -6.90 10.22
N LEU A 127 9.26 -6.95 9.50
CA LEU A 127 10.57 -6.65 10.07
C LEU A 127 10.81 -5.15 9.99
N LEU A 128 10.90 -4.49 11.14
CA LEU A 128 11.19 -3.07 11.27
C LEU A 128 12.66 -2.85 11.63
N ASN A 129 13.29 -1.91 10.93
CA ASN A 129 14.59 -1.35 11.32
C ASN A 129 14.39 0.10 11.74
N ILE A 130 14.48 0.34 13.04
CA ILE A 130 14.24 1.60 13.74
C ILE A 130 15.53 2.03 14.43
N SER A 131 15.94 3.27 14.15
CA SER A 131 16.96 4.00 14.90
C SER A 131 16.25 5.18 15.58
N ASP A 132 16.20 6.37 14.96
CA ASP A 132 15.35 7.48 15.43
C ASP A 132 14.01 7.60 14.68
N ARG A 133 13.95 6.93 13.53
CA ARG A 133 12.81 6.82 12.61
C ARG A 133 12.89 5.48 11.90
N ILE A 134 11.81 5.06 11.24
CA ILE A 134 11.81 3.85 10.42
C ILE A 134 12.80 4.03 9.28
N ARG A 135 13.90 3.26 9.30
CA ARG A 135 14.95 3.25 8.28
C ARG A 135 14.71 2.20 7.22
N GLY A 136 14.04 1.12 7.59
CA GLY A 136 13.74 0.00 6.72
C GLY A 136 12.54 -0.80 7.23
N ALA A 137 11.83 -1.42 6.29
CA ALA A 137 10.77 -2.35 6.57
C ALA A 137 10.80 -3.48 5.53
N GLU A 138 10.62 -4.71 5.96
CA GLU A 138 10.40 -5.88 5.10
C GLU A 138 9.09 -6.55 5.53
N LEU A 139 8.25 -6.96 4.58
CA LEU A 139 6.99 -7.63 4.84
C LEU A 139 7.13 -9.11 4.55
N GLY A 140 6.51 -9.95 5.36
CA GLY A 140 6.70 -11.38 5.26
C GLY A 140 5.68 -12.20 6.02
N ALA A 141 5.99 -13.49 6.13
CA ALA A 141 5.25 -14.46 6.90
C ALA A 141 6.21 -15.35 7.70
N CYS A 142 5.91 -15.57 8.98
CA CYS A 142 6.61 -16.56 9.81
C CYS A 142 5.76 -17.82 9.96
N LEU A 143 6.40 -18.98 9.86
CA LEU A 143 5.75 -20.27 9.75
C LEU A 143 6.26 -21.23 10.83
N ASN A 144 5.33 -22.07 11.31
CA ASN A 144 5.61 -23.21 12.17
C ASN A 144 5.37 -24.50 11.38
N GLY A 145 6.40 -24.99 10.69
CA GLY A 145 6.33 -26.24 9.92
C GLY A 145 5.77 -26.08 8.51
N THR A 146 5.22 -27.18 7.99
CA THR A 146 4.75 -27.29 6.60
C THR A 146 3.55 -26.40 6.34
N SER A 147 3.59 -25.60 5.27
CA SER A 147 2.48 -24.72 4.91
C SER A 147 2.48 -24.39 3.42
N SER A 148 1.29 -24.07 2.90
CA SER A 148 1.13 -23.58 1.54
C SER A 148 0.17 -22.41 1.52
N PHE A 149 0.61 -21.26 0.98
CA PHE A 149 -0.13 -20.02 1.06
C PHE A 149 0.30 -19.04 -0.03
N LYS A 150 -0.58 -18.08 -0.31
CA LYS A 150 -0.27 -16.94 -1.18
C LYS A 150 0.39 -15.85 -0.35
N MET A 151 1.49 -15.28 -0.84
CA MET A 151 2.14 -14.11 -0.25
C MET A 151 2.46 -13.10 -1.36
N GLY A 152 1.86 -11.91 -1.30
CA GLY A 152 1.94 -10.93 -2.37
C GLY A 152 1.43 -11.51 -3.70
N ARG A 153 2.32 -11.60 -4.69
CA ARG A 153 2.05 -12.17 -6.02
C ARG A 153 2.51 -13.63 -6.18
N TYR A 154 3.05 -14.22 -5.12
CA TYR A 154 3.63 -15.56 -5.14
C TYR A 154 2.73 -16.56 -4.44
N TYR A 155 2.77 -17.80 -4.89
CA TYR A 155 2.27 -18.95 -4.14
C TYR A 155 3.48 -19.70 -3.58
N LEU A 156 3.57 -19.76 -2.26
CA LEU A 156 4.66 -20.39 -1.53
C LEU A 156 4.19 -21.72 -0.95
N THR A 157 5.02 -22.73 -1.06
CA THR A 157 4.88 -23.99 -0.34
C THR A 157 6.19 -24.27 0.38
N VAL A 158 6.10 -24.54 1.67
CA VAL A 158 7.22 -24.87 2.55
C VAL A 158 6.95 -26.23 3.13
N ASP A 159 7.84 -27.19 2.87
CA ASP A 159 7.79 -28.57 3.32
C ASP A 159 9.21 -29.04 3.69
N ASP A 160 9.74 -30.06 3.01
CA ASP A 160 11.16 -30.44 3.05
C ASP A 160 12.05 -29.46 2.25
N GLY A 161 11.42 -28.57 1.48
CA GLY A 161 12.05 -27.49 0.74
C GLY A 161 11.14 -26.27 0.65
N ILE A 162 11.44 -25.39 -0.30
CA ILE A 162 10.64 -24.21 -0.61
C ILE A 162 10.34 -24.22 -2.09
N SER A 163 9.04 -24.23 -2.42
CA SER A 163 8.55 -23.99 -3.76
C SER A 163 7.91 -22.61 -3.83
N LEU A 164 8.40 -21.78 -4.75
CA LEU A 164 7.81 -20.51 -5.11
C LEU A 164 7.24 -20.62 -6.52
N ARG A 165 5.94 -20.43 -6.66
CA ARG A 165 5.26 -20.32 -7.94
C ARG A 165 4.78 -18.89 -8.18
N ILE A 166 5.05 -18.38 -9.37
CA ILE A 166 4.64 -17.05 -9.82
C ILE A 166 4.08 -17.12 -11.22
N GLU A 167 3.01 -16.36 -11.46
CA GLU A 167 2.42 -16.19 -12.78
C GLU A 167 2.88 -14.82 -13.33
N LEU A 168 3.57 -14.87 -14.45
CA LEU A 168 4.18 -13.72 -15.11
C LEU A 168 3.49 -13.46 -16.44
N LYS A 169 3.21 -12.19 -16.71
CA LYS A 169 2.63 -11.75 -17.98
C LYS A 169 3.67 -11.00 -18.79
N LEU A 170 4.02 -11.54 -19.95
CA LEU A 170 4.97 -10.94 -20.88
C LEU A 170 4.51 -9.59 -21.44
N SER A 171 3.22 -9.25 -21.34
CA SER A 171 2.74 -7.90 -21.63
C SER A 171 3.25 -6.88 -20.61
N ASP A 172 3.41 -7.27 -19.34
CA ASP A 172 3.96 -6.43 -18.27
C ASP A 172 5.49 -6.29 -18.42
N PRO A 173 6.03 -5.07 -18.56
CA PRO A 173 7.48 -4.85 -18.62
C PRO A 173 8.23 -5.33 -17.37
N GLY A 174 7.62 -5.21 -16.18
CA GLY A 174 8.21 -5.65 -14.92
C GLY A 174 8.35 -7.16 -14.84
N ASP A 175 7.33 -7.90 -15.26
CA ASP A 175 7.36 -9.37 -15.29
C ASP A 175 8.36 -9.90 -16.32
N ARG A 176 8.51 -9.21 -17.47
CA ARG A 176 9.57 -9.51 -18.44
C ARG A 176 10.96 -9.34 -17.84
N GLU A 177 11.18 -8.29 -17.06
CA GLU A 177 12.47 -8.02 -16.44
C GLU A 177 12.80 -9.02 -15.34
N ILE A 178 11.80 -9.44 -14.55
CA ILE A 178 11.94 -10.55 -13.60
C ILE A 178 12.40 -11.81 -14.33
N LEU A 179 11.71 -12.17 -15.42
CA LEU A 179 12.04 -13.36 -16.19
C LEU A 179 13.47 -13.27 -16.77
N ARG A 180 13.85 -12.10 -17.31
CA ARG A 180 15.20 -11.88 -17.84
C ARG A 180 16.31 -12.07 -16.80
N ARG A 181 16.08 -11.69 -15.55
CA ARG A 181 17.07 -11.91 -14.48
C ARG A 181 17.31 -13.39 -14.18
N ILE A 182 16.33 -14.24 -14.44
CA ILE A 182 16.36 -15.65 -14.06
C ILE A 182 16.87 -16.52 -15.22
N ILE A 183 16.29 -16.34 -16.41
CA ILE A 183 16.61 -17.17 -17.58
C ILE A 183 17.49 -16.44 -18.61
N GLY A 184 17.86 -15.19 -18.34
CA GLY A 184 18.60 -14.34 -19.26
C GLY A 184 17.74 -13.78 -20.39
N ASN A 185 18.39 -13.34 -21.45
CA ASN A 185 17.71 -12.85 -22.64
C ASN A 185 16.91 -13.97 -23.31
N PHE A 186 15.66 -13.67 -23.66
CA PHE A 186 14.77 -14.57 -24.36
C PHE A 186 14.13 -13.89 -25.57
N SER A 187 13.80 -14.70 -26.58
CA SER A 187 13.11 -14.30 -27.79
C SER A 187 11.85 -15.13 -27.97
N ILE A 188 10.76 -14.52 -28.43
CA ILE A 188 9.51 -15.20 -28.72
C ILE A 188 9.24 -15.07 -30.21
N TYR A 189 9.11 -16.21 -30.88
CA TYR A 189 8.82 -16.27 -32.30
C TYR A 189 7.31 -16.25 -32.57
N ARG A 190 6.92 -15.80 -33.76
CA ARG A 190 5.50 -15.72 -34.19
C ARG A 190 4.74 -17.05 -34.10
N ASN A 191 5.46 -18.17 -34.16
CA ASN A 191 4.90 -19.51 -34.02
C ASN A 191 4.66 -19.92 -32.55
N GLY A 192 4.77 -19.00 -31.59
CA GLY A 192 4.55 -19.29 -30.17
C GLY A 192 5.68 -20.12 -29.53
N THR A 193 6.90 -20.04 -30.05
CA THR A 193 8.07 -20.67 -29.44
C THR A 193 8.91 -19.63 -28.70
N MET A 194 9.19 -19.89 -27.43
CA MET A 194 10.16 -19.13 -26.64
C MET A 194 11.53 -19.78 -26.72
N VAL A 195 12.58 -18.97 -26.92
CA VAL A 195 13.98 -19.42 -26.99
C VAL A 195 14.83 -18.59 -26.05
N PHE A 196 15.65 -19.26 -25.23
CA PHE A 196 16.55 -18.64 -24.25
C PHE A 196 17.64 -19.64 -23.85
N GLY A 197 18.87 -19.19 -23.64
CA GLY A 197 19.95 -20.05 -23.10
C GLY A 197 20.16 -21.40 -23.82
N GLY A 198 19.87 -21.48 -25.13
CA GLY A 198 19.91 -22.74 -25.90
C GLY A 198 18.64 -23.60 -25.81
N ASN A 199 17.73 -23.31 -24.89
CA ASN A 199 16.46 -23.97 -24.70
C ASN A 199 15.40 -23.45 -25.67
N ARG A 200 14.44 -24.32 -26.01
CA ARG A 200 13.26 -23.99 -26.80
C ARG A 200 12.03 -24.56 -26.13
N VAL A 201 11.02 -23.73 -25.89
CA VAL A 201 9.77 -24.12 -25.22
C VAL A 201 8.61 -23.65 -26.08
N ARG A 202 7.75 -24.56 -26.53
CA ARG A 202 6.54 -24.19 -27.26
C ARG A 202 5.43 -23.83 -26.29
N MET A 203 4.45 -23.07 -26.77
CA MET A 203 3.24 -22.80 -26.01
C MET A 203 2.54 -24.12 -25.63
N GLY A 204 2.16 -24.23 -24.36
CA GLY A 204 1.61 -25.42 -23.71
C GLY A 204 2.66 -26.32 -23.06
N GLU A 205 3.93 -26.18 -23.42
CA GLU A 205 5.03 -27.00 -22.90
C GLU A 205 5.67 -26.39 -21.64
N SER A 206 6.37 -27.25 -20.91
CA SER A 206 7.19 -26.88 -19.77
C SER A 206 8.60 -27.39 -19.93
N ILE A 207 9.56 -26.65 -19.37
CA ILE A 207 10.95 -27.07 -19.26
C ILE A 207 11.38 -27.00 -17.80
N ASN A 208 12.12 -28.01 -17.37
CA ASN A 208 12.80 -28.03 -16.08
C ASN A 208 14.30 -27.79 -16.31
N MET A 209 14.91 -26.93 -15.51
CA MET A 209 16.33 -26.65 -15.58
C MET A 209 16.93 -26.50 -14.18
N PRO A 210 18.09 -27.11 -13.90
CA PRO A 210 18.83 -26.83 -12.69
C PRO A 210 19.43 -25.42 -12.76
N SER A 211 19.42 -24.70 -11.64
CA SER A 211 19.97 -23.36 -11.51
C SER A 211 20.44 -23.13 -10.07
N ASN A 212 21.75 -23.02 -9.88
CA ASN A 212 22.41 -22.66 -8.62
C ASN A 212 21.82 -23.37 -7.38
N GLY A 213 21.77 -24.70 -7.43
CA GLY A 213 21.25 -25.54 -6.33
C GLY A 213 19.72 -25.52 -6.16
N SER A 214 19.00 -24.97 -7.14
CA SER A 214 17.54 -24.99 -7.23
C SER A 214 17.09 -25.61 -8.56
N ASN A 215 15.84 -26.05 -8.61
CA ASN A 215 15.19 -26.52 -9.83
C ASN A 215 14.16 -25.49 -10.28
N LEU A 216 14.34 -24.98 -11.48
CA LEU A 216 13.41 -24.07 -12.14
C LEU A 216 12.51 -24.86 -13.08
N SER A 217 11.21 -24.66 -12.97
CA SER A 217 10.21 -25.13 -13.93
C SER A 217 9.57 -23.91 -14.57
N LEU A 218 9.66 -23.83 -15.89
CA LEU A 218 9.03 -22.77 -16.67
C LEU A 218 8.00 -23.40 -17.59
N LYS A 219 6.74 -23.02 -17.44
CA LYS A 219 5.64 -23.43 -18.30
C LYS A 219 5.10 -22.25 -19.08
N PHE A 220 5.14 -22.35 -20.41
CA PHE A 220 4.60 -21.31 -21.29
C PHE A 220 3.13 -21.61 -21.57
N SER A 221 2.21 -21.06 -20.78
CA SER A 221 0.81 -21.52 -20.74
C SER A 221 -0.13 -20.81 -21.73
N GLY A 222 0.32 -19.72 -22.37
CA GLY A 222 -0.43 -18.97 -23.38
C GLY A 222 0.48 -17.99 -24.13
N LEU A 223 -0.05 -17.19 -25.07
CA LEU A 223 0.75 -16.27 -25.90
C LEU A 223 1.63 -15.30 -25.09
N ASN A 224 1.20 -14.93 -23.88
CA ASN A 224 1.92 -14.02 -23.00
C ASN A 224 2.06 -14.53 -21.55
N ASP A 225 1.55 -15.71 -21.23
CA ASP A 225 1.45 -16.18 -19.84
C ASP A 225 2.50 -17.23 -19.53
N ILE A 226 3.29 -16.97 -18.50
CA ILE A 226 4.36 -17.84 -18.04
C ILE A 226 4.12 -18.19 -16.59
N VAL A 227 4.15 -19.47 -16.28
CA VAL A 227 4.20 -19.95 -14.91
C VAL A 227 5.65 -20.33 -14.63
N LEU A 228 6.26 -19.62 -13.70
CA LEU A 228 7.59 -19.95 -13.20
C LEU A 228 7.44 -20.56 -11.81
N GLU A 229 8.06 -21.71 -11.62
CA GLU A 229 8.16 -22.38 -10.34
C GLU A 229 9.64 -22.59 -9.99
N ILE A 230 10.03 -22.19 -8.80
CA ILE A 230 11.40 -22.32 -8.27
C ILE A 230 11.32 -23.24 -7.06
N ARG A 231 12.01 -24.37 -7.11
CA ARG A 231 12.11 -25.30 -5.99
C ARG A 231 13.54 -25.29 -5.46
N SER A 232 13.70 -24.97 -4.19
CA SER A 232 14.99 -24.92 -3.50
C SER A 232 14.93 -25.73 -2.20
N PRO A 233 16.05 -26.26 -1.70
CA PRO A 233 16.12 -26.77 -0.32
C PRO A 233 15.86 -25.64 0.70
N ILE A 234 15.52 -25.99 1.95
CA ILE A 234 15.31 -25.01 3.04
C ILE A 234 16.56 -24.14 3.25
N ASP A 235 17.74 -24.76 3.22
CA ASP A 235 19.01 -24.05 3.28
C ASP A 235 19.37 -23.55 1.87
N VAL A 236 18.68 -22.48 1.46
CA VAL A 236 18.73 -21.91 0.12
C VAL A 236 20.16 -21.39 -0.18
N PRO A 237 20.79 -21.83 -1.29
CA PRO A 237 22.10 -21.31 -1.71
C PRO A 237 22.06 -19.79 -1.94
N GLU A 238 23.15 -19.06 -1.65
CA GLU A 238 23.20 -17.60 -1.81
C GLU A 238 22.89 -17.16 -3.25
N ASP A 239 23.38 -17.89 -4.24
CA ASP A 239 23.18 -17.62 -5.67
C ASP A 239 21.86 -18.19 -6.22
N SER A 240 20.99 -18.71 -5.36
CA SER A 240 19.69 -19.25 -5.78
C SER A 240 18.81 -18.16 -6.40
N PRO A 241 18.13 -18.43 -7.51
CA PRO A 241 17.16 -17.50 -8.09
C PRO A 241 16.00 -17.18 -7.14
N LEU A 242 15.74 -18.03 -6.13
CA LEU A 242 14.73 -17.80 -5.11
C LEU A 242 15.00 -16.52 -4.29
N ASN A 243 16.27 -16.20 -4.04
CA ASN A 243 16.68 -15.02 -3.26
C ASN A 243 16.33 -13.69 -3.94
N SER A 244 16.04 -13.71 -5.25
CA SER A 244 15.53 -12.55 -5.98
C SER A 244 14.10 -12.16 -5.57
N PHE A 245 13.35 -13.09 -4.97
CA PHE A 245 11.94 -12.92 -4.63
C PHE A 245 11.68 -12.88 -3.13
N ILE A 246 12.36 -13.76 -2.39
CA ILE A 246 12.16 -13.90 -0.97
C ILE A 246 13.50 -13.96 -0.24
N LYS A 247 13.53 -13.39 0.97
CA LYS A 247 14.63 -13.54 1.91
C LYS A 247 14.19 -14.43 3.04
N LEU A 248 15.02 -15.42 3.37
CA LEU A 248 14.78 -16.31 4.49
C LEU A 248 15.52 -15.81 5.71
N LYS A 249 14.85 -15.82 6.86
CA LYS A 249 15.46 -15.61 8.16
C LYS A 249 14.88 -16.61 9.14
N ARG A 250 15.74 -17.28 9.89
CA ARG A 250 15.31 -18.05 11.07
C ARG A 250 15.24 -17.09 12.26
N TYR A 251 14.10 -17.04 12.92
CA TYR A 251 13.91 -16.26 14.14
C TYR A 251 13.27 -17.16 15.19
N ASP A 252 13.95 -17.29 16.33
CA ASP A 252 13.65 -18.30 17.35
C ASP A 252 13.53 -19.71 16.74
N SER A 253 12.32 -20.28 16.76
CA SER A 253 11.98 -21.60 16.19
C SER A 253 11.19 -21.51 14.88
N GLN A 254 10.99 -20.31 14.34
CA GLN A 254 10.16 -20.08 13.16
C GLN A 254 11.02 -19.80 11.92
N LEU A 255 10.54 -20.28 10.77
CA LEU A 255 11.07 -19.87 9.48
C LEU A 255 10.26 -18.67 8.99
N CYS A 256 10.92 -17.53 8.83
CA CYS A 256 10.32 -16.31 8.31
C CYS A 256 10.77 -16.04 6.89
N LEU A 257 9.80 -15.84 5.99
CA LEU A 257 10.01 -15.51 4.58
C LEU A 257 9.58 -14.06 4.36
N PHE A 258 10.50 -13.23 3.89
CA PHE A 258 10.25 -11.81 3.61
C PHE A 258 10.26 -11.57 2.12
N ASP A 259 9.27 -10.84 1.61
CA ASP A 259 9.26 -10.40 0.21
C ASP A 259 10.45 -9.45 -0.04
N SER A 260 11.21 -9.72 -1.10
CA SER A 260 12.30 -8.86 -1.56
C SER A 260 11.79 -7.52 -2.11
N THR A 261 10.49 -7.41 -2.38
CA THR A 261 9.81 -6.16 -2.76
C THR A 261 9.82 -5.18 -1.59
N LYS A 262 10.56 -4.08 -1.73
CA LYS A 262 10.64 -3.05 -0.69
C LYS A 262 9.32 -2.26 -0.60
N PRO A 263 8.69 -2.19 0.58
CA PRO A 263 7.53 -1.33 0.77
C PRO A 263 7.93 0.15 0.80
N LYS A 264 6.98 1.03 0.51
CA LYS A 264 7.14 2.48 0.68
C LYS A 264 7.00 2.84 2.14
N ILE A 265 7.99 3.54 2.69
CA ILE A 265 8.06 3.90 4.10
C ILE A 265 7.71 5.38 4.26
N GLY A 266 6.67 5.66 5.06
CA GLY A 266 6.32 6.97 5.56
C GLY A 266 6.84 7.21 6.98
N ARG A 267 6.41 8.29 7.63
CA ARG A 267 6.86 8.65 8.98
C ARG A 267 6.44 7.62 10.04
N ARG A 268 5.24 7.07 9.91
CA ARG A 268 4.65 6.02 10.78
C ARG A 268 3.80 5.03 9.99
N THR A 269 4.02 4.94 8.68
CA THR A 269 3.21 4.11 7.80
C THR A 269 4.11 3.31 6.87
N ILE A 270 3.68 2.09 6.57
CA ILE A 270 4.29 1.24 5.54
C ILE A 270 3.21 0.98 4.50
N SER A 271 3.56 1.12 3.23
CA SER A 271 2.65 0.84 2.13
C SER A 271 3.23 -0.13 1.12
N ILE A 272 2.42 -1.13 0.73
CA ILE A 272 2.74 -2.07 -0.34
C ILE A 272 1.50 -2.33 -1.19
N GLN A 273 1.61 -2.21 -2.51
CA GLN A 273 0.55 -2.57 -3.47
C GLN A 273 -0.87 -2.06 -3.10
N GLY A 274 -0.97 -0.85 -2.52
CA GLY A 274 -2.24 -0.23 -2.11
C GLY A 274 -2.69 -0.54 -0.68
N TYR A 275 -2.02 -1.43 0.04
CA TYR A 275 -2.23 -1.70 1.46
C TYR A 275 -1.43 -0.71 2.32
N HIS A 276 -1.99 -0.36 3.48
CA HIS A 276 -1.42 0.58 4.42
C HIS A 276 -1.39 -0.01 5.83
N ILE A 277 -0.18 -0.08 6.39
CA ILE A 277 0.09 -0.54 7.75
C ILE A 277 0.51 0.68 8.57
N VAL A 278 -0.17 0.92 9.69
CA VAL A 278 0.17 2.02 10.61
C VAL A 278 1.04 1.48 11.75
N ILE A 279 2.15 2.14 12.02
CA ILE A 279 3.05 1.79 13.11
C ILE A 279 2.68 2.64 14.32
N LEU A 280 2.31 1.95 15.39
CA LEU A 280 1.96 2.52 16.69
C LEU A 280 3.10 2.23 17.68
N PRO A 281 3.46 3.20 18.55
CA PRO A 281 4.39 2.94 19.64
C PRO A 281 3.77 1.90 20.58
N GLY A 282 4.57 0.89 20.93
CA GLY A 282 4.25 -0.13 21.92
C GLY A 282 4.37 0.46 23.32
N GLY A 283 3.32 0.28 24.12
CA GLY A 283 3.30 0.64 25.54
C GLY A 283 4.19 -0.24 26.40
#